data_AF-A0A0U2WJI9-F1
#
_entry.id   AF-A0A0U2WJI9-F1
#
_cell.length_a   1.000
_cell.length_b   1.000
_cell.length_c   1.000
_cell.angle_alpha   90.00
_cell.angle_beta   90.00
_cell.angle_gamma   90.00
#
_symmetry.space_group_name_H-M   'P 1'
#
loop_
_entity.id
_entity.type
_entity.pdbx_description
1 polymer ?
#
loop_
_entity_poly.entity_id
_entity_poly.type
_entity_poly.pdbx_seq_one_letter_code
_entity_poly.pdbx_strand_id
1 'polypeptide(L)'
;MPSDAVLHQAAALCLTYPDDDFRARLPLLREAAPPLREFTDHAAVTPASELAAHYVRVFDSGDRCSLRLSRWQDADTRRRGMTPARFGDVYRAAGLEMTDGEPPDFLPAVLEFTARTGDTGLLAGHRAGLERLRTALTDLGTPYATVLTAVCATLPSSGR
;
A
#
# COMPACT_ATOMS: atom_id res chain seq x y z
N MET A 1 -17.13 -6.62 10.90
CA MET A 1 -16.24 -6.40 9.73
C MET A 1 -14.95 -5.84 10.28
N PRO A 2 -13.77 -6.33 9.89
CA PRO A 2 -12.53 -5.72 10.35
C PRO A 2 -12.59 -4.22 10.05
N SER A 3 -12.22 -3.39 11.01
CA SER A 3 -12.14 -1.95 10.80
C SER A 3 -11.18 -1.66 9.65
N ASP A 4 -11.43 -0.64 8.84
CA ASP A 4 -10.56 -0.25 7.73
C ASP A 4 -9.09 -0.11 8.17
N ALA A 5 -8.85 0.31 9.42
CA ALA A 5 -7.53 0.34 10.04
C ALA A 5 -6.78 -1.02 10.04
N VAL A 6 -7.47 -2.13 10.33
CA VAL A 6 -6.87 -3.48 10.29
C VAL A 6 -6.53 -3.86 8.86
N LEU A 7 -7.40 -3.51 7.90
CA LEU A 7 -7.16 -3.75 6.49
C LEU A 7 -5.96 -2.93 6.00
N HIS A 8 -5.84 -1.66 6.37
CA HIS A 8 -4.71 -0.81 5.98
C HIS A 8 -3.40 -1.33 6.57
N GLN A 9 -3.37 -1.72 7.85
CA GLN A 9 -2.16 -2.30 8.45
C GLN A 9 -1.77 -3.62 7.78
N ALA A 10 -2.75 -4.50 7.52
CA ALA A 10 -2.48 -5.77 6.85
C ALA A 10 -2.01 -5.56 5.41
N ALA A 11 -2.58 -4.60 4.70
CA ALA A 11 -2.16 -4.22 3.34
C ALA A 11 -0.75 -3.64 3.33
N ALA A 12 -0.38 -2.82 4.32
CA ALA A 12 0.99 -2.32 4.48
C ALA A 12 1.99 -3.48 4.53
N LEU A 13 1.74 -4.46 5.40
CA LEU A 13 2.58 -5.66 5.54
C LEU A 13 2.61 -6.54 4.28
N CYS A 14 1.51 -6.61 3.52
CA CYS A 14 1.46 -7.34 2.25
C CYS A 14 2.24 -6.65 1.12
N LEU A 15 2.55 -5.36 1.27
CA LEU A 15 3.26 -4.53 0.29
C LEU A 15 4.69 -4.18 0.73
N THR A 16 5.17 -4.76 1.83
CA THR A 16 6.60 -4.72 2.22
C THR A 16 7.33 -5.98 1.74
N TYR A 17 8.66 -5.94 1.79
CA TYR A 17 9.48 -7.08 1.42
C TYR A 17 9.08 -8.33 2.24
N PRO A 18 8.86 -9.50 1.60
CA PRO A 18 8.30 -10.69 2.27
C PRO A 18 9.39 -11.49 2.99
N ASP A 19 9.89 -10.95 4.11
CA ASP A 19 10.85 -11.59 4.99
C ASP A 19 10.23 -12.69 5.89
N ASP A 20 11.04 -13.27 6.76
CA ASP A 20 10.62 -14.31 7.70
C ASP A 20 9.54 -13.80 8.67
N ASP A 21 9.59 -12.51 9.00
CA ASP A 21 8.66 -11.82 9.88
C ASP A 21 7.27 -11.70 9.24
N PHE A 22 7.22 -11.32 7.95
CA PHE A 22 6.01 -11.37 7.14
C PHE A 22 5.43 -12.79 7.08
N ARG A 23 6.29 -13.80 6.86
CA ARG A 23 5.85 -15.21 6.80
C ARG A 23 5.23 -15.69 8.10
N ALA A 24 5.82 -15.35 9.23
CA ALA A 24 5.27 -15.68 10.54
C ALA A 24 3.88 -15.05 10.78
N ARG A 25 3.62 -13.89 10.17
CA ARG A 25 2.35 -13.14 10.30
C ARG A 25 1.26 -13.60 9.34
N LEU A 26 1.57 -14.38 8.28
CA LEU A 26 0.60 -14.79 7.25
C LEU A 26 -0.71 -15.40 7.81
N PRO A 27 -0.69 -16.34 8.78
CA PRO A 27 -1.92 -16.89 9.35
C PRO A 27 -2.79 -15.81 10.01
N LEU A 28 -2.16 -14.85 10.71
CA LEU A 28 -2.86 -13.74 11.34
C LEU A 28 -3.46 -12.78 10.32
N LEU A 29 -2.69 -12.42 9.28
CA LEU A 29 -3.16 -11.53 8.20
C LEU A 29 -4.37 -12.12 7.47
N ARG A 30 -4.34 -13.42 7.19
CA ARG A 30 -5.43 -14.17 6.54
C ARG A 30 -6.75 -14.14 7.32
N GLU A 31 -6.67 -14.13 8.64
CA GLU A 31 -7.85 -14.09 9.53
C GLU A 31 -8.30 -12.66 9.84
N ALA A 32 -7.35 -11.75 10.07
CA ALA A 32 -7.65 -10.37 10.45
C ALA A 32 -8.18 -9.52 9.27
N ALA A 33 -7.75 -9.81 8.03
CA ALA A 33 -8.15 -9.07 6.84
C ALA A 33 -8.65 -10.03 5.74
N PRO A 34 -9.88 -10.57 5.84
CA PRO A 34 -10.47 -11.44 4.82
C PRO A 34 -10.43 -10.88 3.38
N PRO A 35 -10.55 -9.56 3.13
CA PRO A 35 -10.38 -9.00 1.78
C PRO A 35 -8.99 -9.22 1.15
N LEU A 36 -7.96 -9.52 1.96
CA LEU A 36 -6.59 -9.79 1.50
C LEU A 36 -6.30 -11.28 1.35
N ARG A 37 -7.30 -12.16 1.57
CA ARG A 37 -7.13 -13.61 1.63
C ARG A 37 -6.50 -14.18 0.35
N GLU A 38 -6.88 -13.67 -0.81
CA GLU A 38 -6.32 -14.13 -2.09
C GLU A 38 -4.80 -13.97 -2.14
N PHE A 39 -4.28 -12.80 -1.75
CA PHE A 39 -2.84 -12.58 -1.66
C PHE A 39 -2.19 -13.43 -0.57
N THR A 40 -2.76 -13.49 0.64
CA THR A 40 -2.17 -14.25 1.75
C THR A 40 -2.13 -15.75 1.46
N ASP A 41 -3.12 -16.28 0.74
CA ASP A 41 -3.19 -17.69 0.35
C ASP A 41 -2.13 -18.00 -0.70
N HIS A 42 -1.98 -17.13 -1.69
CA HIS A 42 -0.89 -17.21 -2.67
C HIS A 42 0.49 -17.15 -1.98
N ALA A 43 0.70 -16.22 -1.06
CA ALA A 43 1.95 -16.05 -0.35
C ALA A 43 2.28 -17.25 0.56
N ALA A 44 1.27 -17.87 1.17
CA ALA A 44 1.44 -19.03 2.05
C ALA A 44 1.91 -20.29 1.31
N VAL A 45 1.49 -20.48 0.05
CA VAL A 45 1.87 -21.66 -0.76
C VAL A 45 3.10 -21.43 -1.64
N THR A 46 3.53 -20.17 -1.80
CA THR A 46 4.71 -19.82 -2.60
C THR A 46 5.99 -19.96 -1.77
N PRO A 47 7.08 -20.54 -2.30
CA PRO A 47 8.38 -20.60 -1.61
C PRO A 47 8.93 -19.20 -1.24
N ALA A 48 9.69 -19.10 -0.14
CA ALA A 48 10.21 -17.83 0.39
C ALA A 48 11.06 -17.05 -0.61
N SER A 49 12.04 -17.73 -1.18
CA SER A 49 12.93 -17.17 -2.18
C SER A 49 12.18 -16.72 -3.44
N GLU A 50 11.16 -17.46 -3.86
CA GLU A 50 10.35 -17.13 -5.04
C GLU A 50 9.47 -15.90 -4.80
N LEU A 51 8.82 -15.82 -3.64
CA LEU A 51 8.00 -14.66 -3.28
C LEU A 51 8.85 -13.39 -3.16
N ALA A 52 10.02 -13.49 -2.53
CA ALA A 52 10.98 -12.41 -2.42
C ALA A 52 11.53 -11.96 -3.79
N ALA A 53 11.93 -12.91 -4.64
CA ALA A 53 12.38 -12.61 -6.00
C ALA A 53 11.26 -11.97 -6.84
N HIS A 54 10.03 -12.43 -6.66
CA HIS A 54 8.87 -11.85 -7.31
C HIS A 54 8.59 -10.42 -6.83
N TYR A 55 8.67 -10.15 -5.52
CA TYR A 55 8.55 -8.81 -4.95
C TYR A 55 9.54 -7.84 -5.60
N VAL A 56 10.83 -8.19 -5.63
CA VAL A 56 11.87 -7.36 -6.25
C VAL A 56 11.57 -7.16 -7.74
N ARG A 57 11.24 -8.23 -8.47
CA ARG A 57 10.90 -8.14 -9.89
C ARG A 57 9.72 -7.20 -10.17
N VAL A 58 8.72 -7.15 -9.29
CA VAL A 58 7.55 -6.27 -9.46
C VAL A 58 7.91 -4.83 -9.08
N PHE A 59 8.41 -4.60 -7.87
CA PHE A 59 8.50 -3.26 -7.30
C PHE A 59 9.83 -2.54 -7.56
N ASP A 60 10.90 -3.27 -7.90
CA ASP A 60 12.22 -2.71 -8.24
C ASP A 60 12.43 -2.54 -9.76
N SER A 61 11.44 -2.91 -10.58
CA SER A 61 11.50 -2.82 -12.05
C SER A 61 11.40 -1.40 -12.63
N GLY A 62 11.79 -0.37 -11.86
CA GLY A 62 11.68 1.04 -12.21
C GLY A 62 10.31 1.63 -11.89
N ASP A 63 9.79 2.49 -12.76
CA ASP A 63 8.61 3.31 -12.45
C ASP A 63 7.26 2.59 -12.66
N ARG A 64 7.25 1.42 -13.29
CA ARG A 64 6.01 0.76 -13.74
C ARG A 64 5.08 0.32 -12.61
N CYS A 65 5.64 -0.07 -11.47
CA CYS A 65 4.86 -0.53 -10.31
C CYS A 65 5.39 0.10 -9.01
N SER A 66 6.05 1.26 -9.09
CA SER A 66 6.67 1.87 -7.90
C SER A 66 5.64 2.09 -6.79
N LEU A 67 5.98 1.70 -5.56
CA LEU A 67 5.16 1.95 -4.37
C LEU A 67 5.28 3.39 -3.83
N ARG A 68 6.01 4.28 -4.52
CA ARG A 68 6.07 5.71 -4.18
C ARG A 68 4.89 6.45 -4.80
N LEU A 69 4.06 7.05 -3.96
CA LEU A 69 2.87 7.78 -4.44
C LEU A 69 3.23 9.00 -5.30
N SER A 70 4.38 9.64 -5.08
CA SER A 70 4.87 10.74 -5.91
C SER A 70 5.08 10.36 -7.38
N ARG A 71 5.39 9.08 -7.67
CA ARG A 71 5.60 8.57 -9.04
C ARG A 71 4.30 8.52 -9.85
N TRP A 72 3.16 8.49 -9.18
CA TRP A 72 1.85 8.37 -9.81
C TRP A 72 1.07 9.68 -9.84
N GLN A 73 1.71 10.80 -9.49
CA GLN A 73 1.04 12.11 -9.44
C GLN A 73 0.55 12.54 -10.82
N ASP A 74 -0.75 12.83 -10.88
CA ASP A 74 -1.38 13.49 -12.02
C ASP A 74 -1.56 15.00 -11.76
N ALA A 75 -2.16 15.69 -12.72
CA ALA A 75 -2.46 17.11 -12.59
C ALA A 75 -3.48 17.41 -11.48
N ASP A 76 -4.41 16.49 -11.18
CA ASP A 76 -5.39 16.67 -10.10
C ASP A 76 -4.74 16.57 -8.72
N THR A 77 -3.86 15.58 -8.53
CA THR A 77 -3.04 15.38 -7.33
C THR A 77 -2.21 16.63 -7.04
N ARG A 78 -1.56 17.18 -8.09
CA ARG A 78 -0.84 18.46 -7.99
C ARG A 78 -1.77 19.63 -7.66
N ARG A 79 -2.93 19.72 -8.30
CA ARG A 79 -3.94 20.77 -8.02
C ARG A 79 -4.46 20.71 -6.59
N ARG A 80 -4.56 19.51 -6.00
CA ARG A 80 -4.93 19.29 -4.58
C ARG A 80 -3.80 19.61 -3.60
N GLY A 81 -2.65 20.06 -4.10
CA GLY A 81 -1.49 20.42 -3.29
C GLY A 81 -0.85 19.21 -2.61
N MET A 82 -0.94 18.02 -3.21
CA MET A 82 -0.22 16.84 -2.72
C MET A 82 1.22 16.87 -3.26
N THR A 83 2.15 17.25 -2.40
CA THR A 83 3.59 17.30 -2.69
C THR A 83 4.34 16.35 -1.75
N PRO A 84 5.57 15.90 -2.09
CA PRO A 84 6.40 15.11 -1.18
C PRO A 84 6.57 15.75 0.21
N ALA A 85 6.66 17.10 0.28
CA ALA A 85 6.77 17.84 1.54
C ALA A 85 5.52 17.68 2.43
N ARG A 86 4.33 17.58 1.82
CA ARG A 86 3.06 17.45 2.56
C ARG A 86 2.98 16.17 3.38
N PHE A 87 3.61 15.09 2.94
CA PHE A 87 3.65 13.85 3.70
C PHE A 87 4.34 14.06 5.06
N GLY A 88 5.51 14.70 5.06
CA GLY A 88 6.24 15.02 6.29
C GLY A 88 5.45 15.93 7.24
N ASP A 89 4.73 16.91 6.69
CA ASP A 89 3.88 17.79 7.49
C ASP A 89 2.70 17.05 8.12
N VAL A 90 2.06 16.14 7.38
CA VAL A 90 0.96 15.30 7.88
C VAL A 90 1.44 14.35 8.98
N TYR A 91 2.58 13.68 8.81
CA TYR A 91 3.13 12.81 9.85
C TYR A 91 3.48 13.59 11.12
N ARG A 92 4.13 14.74 10.99
CA ARG A 92 4.49 15.60 12.12
C ARG A 92 3.25 16.13 12.85
N ALA A 93 2.20 16.51 12.12
CA ALA A 93 0.94 16.96 12.71
C ALA A 93 0.24 15.87 13.53
N ALA A 94 0.47 14.59 13.20
CA ALA A 94 -0.01 13.44 13.96
C ALA A 94 0.95 13.01 15.10
N GLY A 95 2.05 13.74 15.32
CA GLY A 95 3.05 13.38 16.33
C GLY A 95 3.89 12.15 15.97
N LEU A 96 3.95 11.79 14.69
CA LEU A 96 4.72 10.66 14.20
C LEU A 96 6.04 11.12 13.59
N GLU A 97 7.10 10.40 13.91
CA GLU A 97 8.41 10.56 13.29
C GLU A 97 8.59 9.46 12.23
N MET A 98 9.16 9.83 11.10
CA MET A 98 9.49 8.87 10.06
C MET A 98 10.81 8.20 10.41
N THR A 99 10.89 6.89 10.17
CA THR A 99 12.15 6.15 10.28
C THR A 99 13.13 6.64 9.23
N ASP A 100 14.38 6.84 9.63
CA ASP A 100 15.46 7.20 8.71
C ASP A 100 15.62 6.14 7.61
N GLY A 101 15.57 6.57 6.35
CA GLY A 101 15.88 5.75 5.17
C GLY A 101 14.69 5.35 4.30
N GLU A 102 13.45 5.51 4.76
CA GLU A 102 12.25 5.22 3.95
C GLU A 102 11.60 6.53 3.43
N PRO A 103 11.23 6.61 2.13
CA PRO A 103 10.64 7.83 1.62
C PRO A 103 9.23 8.07 2.21
N PRO A 104 8.87 9.33 2.51
CA PRO A 104 7.63 9.68 3.19
C PRO A 104 6.35 9.27 2.43
N ASP A 105 6.46 9.12 1.11
CA ASP A 105 5.37 8.78 0.20
C ASP A 105 5.34 7.29 -0.18
N PHE A 106 6.10 6.45 0.53
CA PHE A 106 6.04 5.00 0.39
C PHE A 106 4.66 4.49 0.83
N LEU A 107 3.96 3.79 -0.07
CA LEU A 107 2.58 3.37 0.15
C LEU A 107 2.39 2.54 1.43
N PRO A 108 3.25 1.55 1.77
CA PRO A 108 3.17 0.87 3.07
C PRO A 108 3.22 1.81 4.29
N ALA A 109 4.09 2.81 4.29
CA ALA A 109 4.16 3.80 5.38
C ALA A 109 2.89 4.63 5.47
N VAL A 110 2.32 5.05 4.33
CA VAL A 110 1.06 5.80 4.28
C VAL A 110 -0.12 4.94 4.77
N LEU A 111 -0.12 3.64 4.46
CA LEU A 111 -1.12 2.69 4.94
C LEU A 111 -1.01 2.47 6.45
N GLU A 112 0.20 2.31 6.99
CA GLU A 112 0.45 2.22 8.43
C GLU A 112 0.01 3.49 9.16
N PHE A 113 0.34 4.67 8.61
CA PHE A 113 -0.16 5.94 9.11
C PHE A 113 -1.68 5.97 9.15
N THR A 114 -2.34 5.61 8.04
CA THR A 114 -3.80 5.60 7.95
C THR A 114 -4.41 4.63 8.96
N ALA A 115 -3.80 3.47 9.15
CA ALA A 115 -4.23 2.49 10.14
C ALA A 115 -4.14 3.03 11.57
N ARG A 116 -3.08 3.78 11.89
CA ARG A 116 -2.84 4.34 13.22
C ARG A 116 -3.71 5.54 13.54
N THR A 117 -3.95 6.41 12.57
CA THR A 117 -4.61 7.71 12.78
C THR A 117 -6.07 7.74 12.33
N GLY A 118 -6.46 6.83 11.43
CA GLY A 118 -7.74 6.88 10.72
C GLY A 118 -7.80 7.96 9.63
N ASP A 119 -6.73 8.73 9.42
CA ASP A 119 -6.69 9.79 8.41
C ASP A 119 -6.41 9.21 7.02
N THR A 120 -7.46 9.16 6.20
CA THR A 120 -7.39 8.67 4.81
C THR A 120 -7.00 9.75 3.80
N GLY A 121 -6.72 10.99 4.24
CA GLY A 121 -6.52 12.14 3.37
C GLY A 121 -5.37 11.99 2.37
N LEU A 122 -4.26 11.36 2.78
CA LEU A 122 -3.13 11.06 1.90
C LEU A 122 -3.49 10.03 0.83
N LEU A 123 -4.19 8.93 1.21
CA LEU A 123 -4.64 7.90 0.27
C LEU A 123 -5.71 8.45 -0.69
N ALA A 124 -6.70 9.17 -0.16
CA ALA A 124 -7.76 9.77 -0.96
C ALA A 124 -7.22 10.81 -1.94
N GLY A 125 -6.24 11.62 -1.53
CA GLY A 125 -5.58 12.59 -2.39
C GLY A 125 -4.73 11.97 -3.51
N HIS A 126 -4.33 10.69 -3.36
CA HIS A 126 -3.60 9.93 -4.37
C HIS A 126 -4.44 8.80 -4.99
N ARG A 127 -5.78 8.83 -4.86
CA ARG A 127 -6.66 7.75 -5.34
C ARG A 127 -6.47 7.42 -6.82
N ALA A 128 -6.34 8.43 -7.68
CA ALA A 128 -6.07 8.22 -9.10
C ALA A 128 -4.73 7.50 -9.34
N GLY A 129 -3.70 7.83 -8.56
CA GLY A 129 -2.41 7.16 -8.61
C GLY A 129 -2.47 5.70 -8.14
N LEU A 130 -3.21 5.43 -7.06
CA LEU A 130 -3.45 4.07 -6.56
C LEU A 130 -4.19 3.21 -7.60
N GLU A 131 -5.19 3.77 -8.28
CA GLU A 131 -5.91 3.07 -9.36
C GLU A 131 -4.99 2.76 -10.55
N ARG A 132 -4.08 3.67 -10.91
CA ARG A 132 -3.08 3.42 -11.97
C ARG A 132 -2.10 2.32 -11.59
N LEU A 133 -1.61 2.33 -10.35
CA LEU A 133 -0.76 1.27 -9.82
C LEU A 133 -1.50 -0.08 -9.81
N ARG A 134 -2.76 -0.10 -9.35
CA ARG A 134 -3.62 -1.30 -9.36
C ARG A 134 -3.78 -1.86 -10.78
N THR A 135 -4.06 -1.01 -11.76
CA THR A 135 -4.18 -1.41 -13.18
C THR A 135 -2.85 -1.97 -13.69
N ALA A 136 -1.71 -1.31 -13.43
CA ALA A 136 -0.41 -1.81 -13.85
C ALA A 136 -0.06 -3.19 -13.25
N LEU A 137 -0.40 -3.41 -11.98
CA LEU A 137 -0.23 -4.69 -11.31
C LEU A 137 -1.17 -5.78 -11.86
N THR A 138 -2.38 -5.39 -12.27
CA THR A 138 -3.38 -6.27 -12.90
C THR A 138 -2.92 -6.69 -14.29
N ASP A 139 -2.46 -5.75 -15.11
CA ASP A 139 -1.97 -6.00 -16.48
C ASP A 139 -0.74 -6.93 -16.49
N LEU A 140 0.05 -6.89 -15.42
CA LEU A 140 1.18 -7.79 -15.19
C LEU A 140 0.77 -9.15 -14.58
N GLY A 141 -0.50 -9.34 -14.25
CA GLY A 141 -1.02 -10.57 -13.63
C GLY A 141 -0.47 -10.83 -12.23
N THR A 142 -0.12 -9.79 -11.47
CA THR A 142 0.49 -9.96 -10.15
C THR A 142 -0.58 -10.11 -9.05
N PRO A 143 -0.35 -10.97 -8.04
CA PRO A 143 -1.22 -11.11 -6.87
C PRO A 143 -1.34 -9.81 -6.04
N TYR A 144 -0.37 -8.89 -6.13
CA TYR A 144 -0.42 -7.60 -5.41
C TYR A 144 -1.57 -6.69 -5.87
N ALA A 145 -2.13 -6.91 -7.07
CA ALA A 145 -3.31 -6.19 -7.55
C ALA A 145 -4.52 -6.38 -6.63
N THR A 146 -4.65 -7.55 -6.00
CA THR A 146 -5.76 -7.88 -5.09
C THR A 146 -5.69 -7.04 -3.80
N VAL A 147 -4.47 -6.80 -3.29
CA VAL A 147 -4.21 -5.94 -2.13
C VAL A 147 -4.62 -4.49 -2.44
N LEU A 148 -4.20 -3.97 -3.59
CA LEU A 148 -4.57 -2.61 -4.03
C LEU A 148 -6.08 -2.47 -4.28
N THR A 149 -6.72 -3.52 -4.78
CA THR A 149 -8.19 -3.56 -4.94
C THR A 149 -8.89 -3.40 -3.60
N ALA A 150 -8.45 -4.14 -2.58
CA ALA A 150 -9.01 -4.05 -1.23
C ALA A 150 -8.79 -2.65 -0.61
N VAL A 151 -7.59 -2.07 -0.76
CA VAL A 151 -7.30 -0.70 -0.28
C VAL A 151 -8.20 0.32 -0.97
N CYS A 152 -8.28 0.31 -2.31
CA CYS A 152 -9.09 1.27 -3.06
C CYS A 152 -10.59 1.19 -2.70
N ALA A 153 -11.09 0.01 -2.31
CA ALA A 153 -12.48 -0.19 -1.90
C ALA A 153 -12.82 0.49 -0.55
N THR A 154 -11.82 0.77 0.30
CA THR A 154 -12.01 1.50 1.57
C THR A 154 -12.02 3.02 1.41
N LEU A 155 -11.61 3.54 0.26
CA LEU A 155 -11.53 4.97 0.03
C LEU A 155 -12.88 5.51 -0.44
N PRO A 156 -13.27 6.72 -0.03
CA PRO A 156 -14.49 7.35 -0.52
C PRO A 156 -14.46 7.40 -2.05
N SER A 157 -15.60 7.09 -2.67
CA SER A 157 -15.73 7.25 -4.11
C SER A 157 -15.42 8.70 -4.47
N SER A 158 -14.59 8.90 -5.49
CA SER A 158 -14.37 10.23 -6.05
C SER A 158 -15.74 10.72 -6.56
N GLY A 159 -16.41 11.50 -5.73
CA GLY A 159 -17.72 12.08 -6.04
C GLY A 159 -17.67 12.79 -7.38
N ARG A 160 -18.69 12.49 -8.19
CA ARG A 160 -19.00 13.07 -9.48
C ARG A 160 -19.09 14.59 -9.43
#